data_AF-A0A8T5UCR4-F1
#
_entry.id   AF-A0A8T5UCR4-F1
#
_cell.length_a   1.000
_cell.length_b   1.000
_cell.length_c   1.000
_cell.angle_alpha   90.00
_cell.angle_beta   90.00
_cell.angle_gamma   90.00
#
_symmetry.space_group_name_H-M   'P 1'
#
loop_
_entity.id
_entity.type
_entity.pdbx_description
1 polymer ?
#
loop_
_entity_poly.entity_id
_entity_poly.type
_entity_poly.pdbx_seq_one_letter_code
_entity_poly.pdbx_strand_id
1 'polypeptide(L)'
;MNINYREAKSIITKSNIPKIDFVINPYIGCQHGCIYCYAEFMIRFTGHKGDKWGEFLDIKTYDFEKIKPQRYNGKRILLSSVTDPYTPLELKYKNTRKILESLLGTKAEMSVLTKSKFVVRDIDLFKKFDNLEVGISISTLDNEFARLIERGASRPKERLEALKEIHENGIKTYTFISPFFPKITDYKAIIEETMEYTDSYMFENLNFRPHNVPRILKIIKQINPDILPVYEEFRKDHSQWDSIESEIDAYCKKLKLIYKIEFHHGGFSKS
;
A
#
# COMPACT_ATOMS: atom_id res chain seq x y z
N MET A 1 -21.02 -4.55 5.02
CA MET A 1 -19.71 -5.21 4.89
C MET A 1 -19.90 -6.66 5.26
N ASN A 2 -19.62 -7.58 4.34
CA ASN A 2 -19.70 -9.02 4.59
C ASN A 2 -18.42 -9.47 5.28
N ILE A 3 -18.55 -10.21 6.39
CA ILE A 3 -17.41 -10.66 7.19
C ILE A 3 -17.47 -12.17 7.29
N ASN A 4 -16.43 -12.85 6.82
CA ASN A 4 -16.29 -14.30 6.93
C ASN A 4 -15.00 -14.66 7.66
N TYR A 5 -14.95 -15.88 8.19
CA TYR A 5 -13.70 -16.47 8.69
C TYR A 5 -13.18 -17.50 7.70
N ARG A 6 -11.87 -17.51 7.48
CA ARG A 6 -11.21 -18.49 6.60
C ARG A 6 -9.98 -19.07 7.26
N GLU A 7 -9.99 -20.38 7.45
CA GLU A 7 -8.82 -21.07 7.95
C GLU A 7 -7.69 -21.04 6.90
N ALA A 8 -6.54 -20.54 7.32
CA ALA A 8 -5.35 -20.48 6.49
C ALA A 8 -4.41 -21.65 6.81
N LYS A 9 -3.90 -22.34 5.79
CA LYS A 9 -2.84 -23.35 5.97
C LYS A 9 -1.50 -22.72 6.37
N SER A 10 -1.24 -21.52 5.87
CA SER A 10 -0.10 -20.67 6.23
C SER A 10 -0.50 -19.21 6.12
N ILE A 11 -0.03 -18.38 7.05
CA ILE A 11 -0.22 -16.93 6.99
C ILE A 11 0.95 -16.23 6.27
N ILE A 12 2.15 -16.82 6.31
CA ILE A 12 3.36 -16.34 5.65
C ILE A 12 3.59 -17.15 4.38
N THR A 13 3.54 -16.50 3.23
CA THR A 13 3.60 -17.14 1.90
C THR A 13 4.73 -16.56 1.06
N LYS A 14 5.35 -17.38 0.20
CA LYS A 14 6.36 -16.88 -0.75
C LYS A 14 5.77 -15.79 -1.63
N SER A 15 6.55 -14.75 -1.89
CA SER A 15 6.16 -13.62 -2.72
C SER A 15 6.66 -13.76 -4.15
N ASN A 16 5.92 -13.18 -5.09
CA ASN A 16 6.38 -12.97 -6.47
C ASN A 16 6.79 -11.50 -6.70
N ILE A 17 6.75 -10.65 -5.66
CA ILE A 17 7.18 -9.26 -5.74
C ILE A 17 8.71 -9.24 -5.79
N PRO A 18 9.34 -8.54 -6.76
CA PRO A 18 10.78 -8.46 -6.86
C PRO A 18 11.43 -8.03 -5.54
N LYS A 19 12.48 -8.78 -5.13
CA LYS A 19 13.26 -8.52 -3.91
C LYS A 19 12.49 -8.69 -2.58
N ILE A 20 11.29 -9.27 -2.59
CA ILE A 20 10.55 -9.66 -1.38
C ILE A 20 10.47 -11.19 -1.34
N ASP A 21 10.94 -11.82 -0.27
CA ASP A 21 10.91 -13.29 -0.14
C ASP A 21 9.52 -13.79 0.25
N PHE A 22 8.88 -13.09 1.20
CA PHE A 22 7.60 -13.48 1.77
C PHE A 22 6.62 -12.31 1.87
N VAL A 23 5.35 -12.62 1.75
CA VAL A 23 4.24 -11.71 2.06
C VAL A 23 3.35 -12.32 3.12
N ILE A 24 2.79 -11.47 3.97
CA ILE A 24 1.85 -11.87 5.01
C ILE A 24 0.55 -11.08 4.80
N ASN A 25 -0.53 -11.76 4.43
CA ASN A 25 -1.82 -11.12 4.22
C ASN A 25 -2.78 -11.57 5.34
N PRO A 26 -3.02 -10.76 6.39
CA PRO A 26 -3.87 -11.12 7.54
C PRO A 26 -5.35 -11.28 7.18
N TYR A 27 -5.75 -10.73 6.05
CA TYR A 27 -7.11 -10.70 5.53
C TYR A 27 -7.16 -11.07 4.04
N ILE A 28 -8.37 -11.30 3.53
CA ILE A 28 -8.68 -11.22 2.10
C ILE A 28 -9.85 -10.24 1.92
N GLY A 29 -9.77 -9.37 0.92
CA GLY A 29 -10.59 -8.16 0.88
C GLY A 29 -9.91 -7.00 1.60
N CYS A 30 -10.46 -5.79 1.49
CA CYS A 30 -9.91 -4.60 2.13
C CYS A 30 -10.97 -3.51 2.22
N GLN A 31 -11.26 -3.02 3.43
CA GLN A 31 -12.32 -2.04 3.66
C GLN A 31 -12.01 -0.64 3.10
N HIS A 32 -10.76 -0.36 2.71
CA HIS A 32 -10.39 0.90 2.07
C HIS A 32 -11.15 1.11 0.76
N GLY A 33 -11.46 0.03 0.03
CA GLY A 33 -12.34 0.07 -1.14
C GLY A 33 -11.84 0.97 -2.26
N CYS A 34 -10.53 1.04 -2.48
CA CYS A 34 -9.94 1.96 -3.45
C CYS A 34 -10.40 1.63 -4.88
N ILE A 35 -10.84 2.63 -5.64
CA ILE A 35 -11.43 2.41 -6.98
C ILE A 35 -10.44 1.84 -8.00
N TYR A 36 -9.14 2.04 -7.75
CA TYR A 36 -8.02 1.65 -8.61
C TYR A 36 -7.35 0.34 -8.16
N CYS A 37 -7.82 -0.27 -7.07
CA CYS A 37 -7.11 -1.36 -6.42
C CYS A 37 -6.85 -2.54 -7.38
N TYR A 38 -5.59 -2.93 -7.55
CA TYR A 38 -5.26 -4.11 -8.34
C TYR A 38 -5.72 -5.39 -7.63
N ALA A 39 -5.69 -5.44 -6.29
CA ALA A 39 -6.00 -6.63 -5.49
C ALA A 39 -7.46 -7.10 -5.61
N GLU A 40 -8.34 -6.35 -6.26
CA GLU A 40 -9.70 -6.77 -6.61
C GLU A 40 -9.74 -8.09 -7.38
N PHE A 41 -8.68 -8.46 -8.12
CA PHE A 41 -8.60 -9.78 -8.74
C PHE A 41 -8.76 -10.93 -7.73
N MET A 42 -8.48 -10.70 -6.44
CA MET A 42 -8.61 -11.71 -5.38
C MET A 42 -10.04 -12.22 -5.22
N ILE A 43 -11.06 -11.45 -5.61
CA ILE A 43 -12.47 -11.87 -5.53
C ILE A 43 -12.68 -13.23 -6.21
N ARG A 44 -12.04 -13.48 -7.35
CA ARG A 44 -12.17 -14.75 -8.11
C ARG A 44 -11.68 -15.98 -7.34
N PHE A 45 -10.89 -15.80 -6.29
CA PHE A 45 -10.32 -16.87 -5.48
C PHE A 45 -11.03 -17.07 -4.13
N THR A 46 -12.07 -16.29 -3.84
CA THR A 46 -12.72 -16.27 -2.52
C THR A 46 -14.12 -16.87 -2.55
N GLY A 47 -14.71 -17.11 -3.73
CA GLY A 47 -16.06 -17.66 -3.83
C GLY A 47 -17.17 -16.69 -3.44
N HIS A 48 -16.85 -15.40 -3.28
CA HIS A 48 -17.86 -14.36 -3.11
C HIS A 48 -18.70 -14.24 -4.39
N LYS A 49 -20.03 -14.27 -4.24
CA LYS A 49 -20.98 -14.16 -5.34
C LYS A 49 -21.71 -12.84 -5.23
N GLY A 50 -21.25 -11.84 -5.97
CA GLY A 50 -21.87 -10.51 -6.06
C GLY A 50 -21.24 -9.43 -5.17
N ASP A 51 -20.37 -9.80 -4.22
CA ASP A 51 -19.66 -8.81 -3.40
C ASP A 51 -18.66 -8.02 -4.23
N LYS A 52 -18.59 -6.71 -4.00
CA LYS A 52 -17.61 -5.83 -4.63
C LYS A 52 -16.38 -5.65 -3.74
N TRP A 53 -15.26 -5.28 -4.35
CA TRP A 53 -14.07 -4.90 -3.59
C TRP A 53 -14.39 -3.73 -2.66
N GLY A 54 -13.98 -3.82 -1.39
CA GLY A 54 -14.37 -2.84 -0.37
C GLY A 54 -15.68 -3.11 0.35
N GLU A 55 -16.40 -4.19 0.02
CA GLU A 55 -17.67 -4.56 0.66
C GLU A 55 -17.59 -5.87 1.46
N PHE A 56 -16.44 -6.56 1.43
CA PHE A 56 -16.18 -7.73 2.26
C PHE A 56 -14.79 -7.70 2.90
N LEU A 57 -14.65 -8.46 3.99
CA LEU A 57 -13.38 -8.78 4.63
C LEU A 57 -13.42 -10.20 5.19
N ASP A 58 -12.59 -11.08 4.65
CA ASP A 58 -12.37 -12.41 5.17
C ASP A 58 -11.21 -12.40 6.16
N ILE A 59 -11.50 -12.75 7.40
CA ILE A 59 -10.55 -12.83 8.49
C ILE A 59 -9.85 -14.18 8.40
N LYS A 60 -8.53 -14.17 8.18
CA LYS A 60 -7.79 -15.41 8.22
C LYS A 60 -7.65 -15.89 9.66
N THR A 61 -8.13 -17.10 9.93
CA THR A 61 -7.88 -17.80 11.18
C THR A 61 -6.65 -18.67 11.01
N TYR A 62 -5.70 -18.52 11.93
CA TYR A 62 -4.44 -19.23 11.95
C TYR A 62 -3.97 -19.37 13.40
N ASP A 63 -3.29 -20.46 13.70
CA ASP A 63 -2.63 -20.66 14.98
C ASP A 63 -1.26 -19.97 14.95
N PHE A 64 -1.21 -18.72 15.41
CA PHE A 64 -0.03 -17.86 15.31
C PHE A 64 1.17 -18.38 16.12
N GLU A 65 0.95 -19.21 17.13
CA GLU A 65 2.01 -19.88 17.91
C GLU A 65 2.83 -20.86 17.04
N LYS A 66 2.30 -21.29 15.89
CA LYS A 66 3.05 -22.13 14.94
C LYS A 66 4.10 -21.35 14.14
N ILE A 67 4.08 -20.01 14.19
CA ILE A 67 5.09 -19.19 13.52
C ILE A 67 6.42 -19.38 14.25
N LYS A 68 7.43 -19.85 13.50
CA LYS A 68 8.80 -19.96 14.00
C LYS A 68 9.60 -18.75 13.48
N PRO A 69 9.78 -17.66 14.25
CA PRO A 69 10.38 -16.41 13.76
C PRO A 69 11.77 -16.61 13.16
N GLN A 70 12.57 -17.51 13.74
CA GLN A 70 13.93 -17.81 13.29
C GLN A 70 14.00 -18.40 11.88
N ARG A 71 12.90 -18.97 11.36
CA ARG A 71 12.82 -19.48 9.98
C ARG A 71 12.99 -18.38 8.93
N TYR A 72 12.73 -17.14 9.32
CA TYR A 72 12.70 -16.00 8.40
C TYR A 72 13.92 -15.07 8.56
N ASN A 73 14.93 -15.47 9.34
CA ASN A 73 16.15 -14.68 9.48
C ASN A 73 16.83 -14.45 8.13
N GLY A 74 17.26 -13.20 7.89
CA GLY A 74 17.88 -12.80 6.63
C GLY A 74 16.94 -12.82 5.43
N LYS A 75 15.61 -12.86 5.65
CA LYS A 75 14.58 -12.78 4.61
C LYS A 75 13.90 -11.42 4.64
N ARG A 76 13.35 -11.04 3.49
CA ARG A 76 12.53 -9.84 3.33
C ARG A 76 11.05 -10.19 3.39
N ILE A 77 10.33 -9.59 4.33
CA ILE A 77 8.92 -9.83 4.54
C ILE A 77 8.14 -8.52 4.34
N LEU A 78 7.17 -8.55 3.43
CA LEU A 78 6.20 -7.47 3.28
C LEU A 78 4.88 -7.84 3.98
N LEU A 79 4.44 -6.98 4.88
CA LEU A 79 3.16 -7.11 5.55
C LEU A 79 2.06 -6.53 4.66
N SER A 80 1.30 -7.46 4.08
CA SER A 80 0.21 -7.30 3.12
C SER A 80 0.62 -6.83 1.73
N SER A 81 0.23 -7.62 0.74
CA SER A 81 0.40 -7.34 -0.69
C SER A 81 -0.91 -7.40 -1.47
N VAL A 82 -2.00 -7.90 -0.89
CA VAL A 82 -3.32 -7.97 -1.54
C VAL A 82 -4.46 -7.60 -0.59
N THR A 83 -4.11 -6.93 0.51
CA THR A 83 -5.01 -6.35 1.51
C THR A 83 -4.26 -5.20 2.20
N ASP A 84 -4.87 -4.56 3.18
CA ASP A 84 -4.19 -3.63 4.07
C ASP A 84 -4.07 -4.27 5.47
N PRO A 85 -2.91 -4.22 6.15
CA PRO A 85 -2.78 -4.84 7.46
C PRO A 85 -3.53 -4.06 8.55
N TYR A 86 -3.87 -2.80 8.32
CA TYR A 86 -4.51 -1.90 9.28
C TYR A 86 -5.88 -1.41 8.81
N THR A 87 -6.65 -2.27 8.14
CA THR A 87 -8.07 -1.98 7.87
C THR A 87 -8.83 -1.60 9.16
N PRO A 88 -9.93 -0.83 9.11
CA PRO A 88 -10.72 -0.49 10.31
C PRO A 88 -11.05 -1.67 11.24
N LEU A 89 -11.32 -2.86 10.71
CA LEU A 89 -11.61 -4.07 11.50
C LEU A 89 -10.37 -4.70 12.15
N GLU A 90 -9.14 -4.30 11.78
CA GLU A 90 -7.91 -4.67 12.51
C GLU A 90 -7.95 -4.16 13.96
N LEU A 91 -8.68 -3.07 14.27
CA LEU A 91 -8.89 -2.62 15.65
C LEU A 91 -9.61 -3.67 16.51
N LYS A 92 -10.47 -4.50 15.88
CA LYS A 92 -11.22 -5.57 16.53
C LYS A 92 -10.46 -6.89 16.52
N TYR A 93 -9.99 -7.33 15.34
CA TYR A 93 -9.46 -8.69 15.16
C TYR A 93 -7.99 -8.84 15.53
N LYS A 94 -7.21 -7.75 15.41
CA LYS A 94 -5.80 -7.68 15.80
C LYS A 94 -4.94 -8.76 15.15
N ASN A 95 -5.25 -9.17 13.91
CA ASN A 95 -4.51 -10.24 13.26
C ASN A 95 -3.08 -9.79 12.94
N THR A 96 -2.94 -8.55 12.47
CA THR A 96 -1.63 -7.94 12.22
C THR A 96 -0.81 -7.87 13.50
N ARG A 97 -1.41 -7.45 14.61
CA ARG A 97 -0.73 -7.43 15.91
C ARG A 97 -0.25 -8.83 16.34
N LYS A 98 -1.11 -9.85 16.28
CA LYS A 98 -0.75 -11.23 16.63
C LYS A 98 0.40 -11.76 15.77
N ILE A 99 0.39 -11.44 14.47
CA ILE A 99 1.49 -11.77 13.55
C ILE A 99 2.79 -11.11 13.98
N LEU A 100 2.77 -9.81 14.33
CA LEU A 100 3.94 -9.09 14.81
C LEU A 100 4.46 -9.71 16.12
N GLU A 101 3.58 -10.00 17.08
CA GLU A 101 3.93 -10.66 18.35
C GLU A 101 4.63 -12.01 18.10
N SER A 102 4.10 -12.85 17.22
CA SER A 102 4.70 -14.15 16.89
C SER A 102 5.97 -14.07 16.04
N LEU A 103 6.27 -12.92 15.44
CA LEU A 103 7.50 -12.68 14.69
C LEU A 103 8.62 -12.05 15.52
N LEU A 104 8.35 -11.68 16.78
CA LEU A 104 9.37 -11.13 17.67
C LEU A 104 10.60 -12.06 17.78
N GLY A 105 11.79 -11.45 17.77
CA GLY A 105 13.07 -12.15 17.78
C GLY A 105 13.54 -12.68 16.42
N THR A 106 12.81 -12.42 15.33
CA THR A 106 13.31 -12.65 13.97
C THR A 106 14.38 -11.62 13.58
N LYS A 107 15.32 -12.03 12.73
CA LYS A 107 16.29 -11.15 12.05
C LYS A 107 15.89 -10.92 10.58
N ALA A 108 14.60 -10.95 10.29
CA ALA A 108 14.06 -10.61 8.98
C ALA A 108 14.10 -9.09 8.77
N GLU A 109 14.21 -8.66 7.52
CA GLU A 109 13.91 -7.27 7.13
C GLU A 109 12.40 -7.18 6.89
N MET A 110 11.69 -6.45 7.74
CA MET A 110 10.24 -6.33 7.69
C MET A 110 9.81 -4.96 7.15
N SER A 111 8.86 -4.96 6.24
CA SER A 111 8.25 -3.73 5.71
C SER A 111 6.74 -3.79 5.91
N VAL A 112 6.18 -2.75 6.54
CA VAL A 112 4.74 -2.59 6.75
C VAL A 112 4.25 -1.47 5.86
N LEU A 113 3.30 -1.74 4.96
CA LEU A 113 2.69 -0.71 4.12
C LEU A 113 1.20 -0.58 4.42
N THR A 114 0.71 0.65 4.64
CA THR A 114 -0.71 0.87 4.90
C THR A 114 -1.19 2.26 4.45
N LYS A 115 -2.52 2.43 4.41
CA LYS A 115 -3.22 3.71 4.25
C LYS A 115 -3.98 4.15 5.50
N SER A 116 -3.68 3.52 6.64
CA SER A 116 -4.45 3.67 7.87
C SER A 116 -3.63 4.30 8.98
N LYS A 117 -4.20 5.30 9.64
CA LYS A 117 -3.61 5.91 10.84
C LYS A 117 -3.51 4.95 12.02
N PHE A 118 -4.26 3.84 12.01
CA PHE A 118 -4.28 2.88 13.12
C PHE A 118 -2.98 2.09 13.29
N VAL A 119 -2.05 2.24 12.35
CA VAL A 119 -0.70 1.67 12.43
C VAL A 119 0.07 2.11 13.68
N VAL A 120 -0.20 3.32 14.20
CA VAL A 120 0.47 3.85 15.40
C VAL A 120 0.23 2.99 16.65
N ARG A 121 -0.86 2.21 16.67
CA ARG A 121 -1.20 1.30 17.77
C ARG A 121 -0.09 0.30 18.08
N ASP A 122 0.64 -0.14 17.06
CA ASP A 122 1.64 -1.21 17.20
C ASP A 122 3.08 -0.69 17.22
N ILE A 123 3.29 0.62 17.45
CA ILE A 123 4.61 1.22 17.68
C ILE A 123 5.37 0.49 18.81
N ASP A 124 4.65 0.04 19.85
CA ASP A 124 5.23 -0.72 20.96
C ASP A 124 5.87 -2.05 20.51
N LEU A 125 5.35 -2.65 19.44
CA LEU A 125 5.92 -3.85 18.83
C LEU A 125 6.98 -3.51 17.80
N PHE A 126 6.78 -2.49 16.96
CA PHE A 126 7.75 -2.09 15.94
C PHE A 126 9.13 -1.80 16.53
N LYS A 127 9.19 -1.15 17.70
CA LYS A 127 10.44 -0.88 18.43
C LYS A 127 11.21 -2.14 18.86
N LYS A 128 10.59 -3.32 18.84
CA LYS A 128 11.20 -4.59 19.25
C LYS A 128 11.83 -5.36 18.08
N PHE A 129 11.73 -4.85 16.86
CA PHE A 129 12.37 -5.43 15.68
C PHE A 129 13.66 -4.70 15.35
N ASP A 130 14.72 -5.46 15.03
CA ASP A 130 16.02 -4.88 14.65
C ASP A 130 15.97 -4.20 13.27
N ASN A 131 15.15 -4.73 12.35
CA ASN A 131 15.06 -4.25 10.97
C ASN A 131 13.60 -4.25 10.50
N LEU A 132 12.86 -3.22 10.94
CA LEU A 132 11.49 -2.97 10.51
C LEU A 132 11.36 -1.52 10.04
N GLU A 133 10.72 -1.36 8.88
CA GLU A 133 10.29 -0.07 8.37
C GLU A 133 8.76 -0.03 8.19
N VAL A 134 8.19 1.16 8.36
CA VAL A 134 6.76 1.40 8.17
C VAL A 134 6.56 2.46 7.11
N GLY A 135 5.70 2.18 6.15
CA GLY A 135 5.36 3.09 5.09
C GLY A 135 3.88 3.40 5.02
N ILE A 136 3.62 4.64 4.62
CA ILE A 136 2.29 5.13 4.33
C ILE A 136 2.14 5.29 2.82
N SER A 137 1.05 4.75 2.26
CA SER A 137 0.67 5.09 0.89
C SER A 137 -0.14 6.38 0.85
N ILE A 138 0.26 7.29 -0.03
CA ILE A 138 -0.44 8.55 -0.28
C ILE A 138 -0.39 8.88 -1.77
N SER A 139 -1.52 9.24 -2.37
CA SER A 139 -1.59 9.63 -3.80
C SER A 139 -1.90 11.11 -3.99
N THR A 140 -2.39 11.78 -2.94
CA THR A 140 -2.79 13.19 -2.93
C THR A 140 -2.81 13.73 -1.50
N LEU A 141 -2.65 15.05 -1.37
CA LEU A 141 -2.94 15.81 -0.14
C LEU A 141 -4.39 16.31 -0.11
N ASP A 142 -5.12 16.24 -1.23
CA ASP A 142 -6.51 16.67 -1.34
C ASP A 142 -7.46 15.64 -0.72
N ASN A 143 -8.14 16.05 0.36
CA ASN A 143 -9.12 15.23 1.06
C ASN A 143 -10.34 14.88 0.18
N GLU A 144 -10.80 15.77 -0.68
CA GLU A 144 -11.98 15.51 -1.51
C GLU A 144 -11.65 14.50 -2.59
N PHE A 145 -10.50 14.64 -3.26
CA PHE A 145 -10.04 13.61 -4.18
C PHE A 145 -9.84 12.26 -3.46
N ALA A 146 -9.14 12.23 -2.33
CA ALA A 146 -8.91 11.02 -1.56
C ALA A 146 -10.23 10.31 -1.17
N ARG A 147 -11.28 11.04 -0.78
CA ARG A 147 -12.59 10.46 -0.45
C ARG A 147 -13.26 9.78 -1.65
N LEU A 148 -13.07 10.31 -2.85
CA LEU A 148 -13.60 9.72 -4.08
C LEU A 148 -12.87 8.42 -4.44
N ILE A 149 -11.54 8.38 -4.27
CA ILE A 149 -10.73 7.26 -4.75
C ILE A 149 -10.42 6.19 -3.69
N GLU A 150 -10.50 6.52 -2.40
CA GLU A 150 -10.09 5.68 -1.26
C GLU A 150 -11.06 5.80 -0.06
N ARG A 151 -12.37 5.69 -0.31
CA ARG A 151 -13.47 6.00 0.64
C ARG A 151 -13.32 5.47 2.08
N GLY A 152 -12.69 4.32 2.27
CA GLY A 152 -12.57 3.66 3.57
C GLY A 152 -11.19 3.80 4.24
N ALA A 153 -10.23 4.46 3.58
CA ALA A 153 -8.91 4.72 4.15
C ALA A 153 -8.91 5.98 5.03
N SER A 154 -7.87 6.16 5.86
CA SER A 154 -7.68 7.40 6.61
C SER A 154 -7.50 8.59 5.67
N ARG A 155 -7.84 9.80 6.12
CA ARG A 155 -7.60 11.01 5.32
C ARG A 155 -6.10 11.26 5.15
N PRO A 156 -5.65 11.86 4.03
CA PRO A 156 -4.24 12.19 3.80
C PRO A 156 -3.52 12.75 5.03
N LYS A 157 -4.05 13.82 5.65
CA LYS A 157 -3.46 14.42 6.86
C LYS A 157 -3.28 13.45 8.02
N GLU A 158 -4.28 12.60 8.29
CA GLU A 158 -4.21 11.61 9.36
C GLU A 158 -3.15 10.53 9.09
N ARG A 159 -2.90 10.20 7.81
CA ARG A 159 -1.84 9.26 7.44
C ARG A 159 -0.46 9.89 7.65
N LEU A 160 -0.30 11.17 7.31
CA LEU A 160 0.96 11.90 7.50
C LEU A 160 1.28 12.12 8.98
N GLU A 161 0.28 12.45 9.79
CA GLU A 161 0.40 12.53 11.26
C GLU A 161 0.87 11.17 11.84
N ALA A 162 0.27 10.06 11.39
CA ALA A 162 0.69 8.73 11.80
C ALA A 162 2.14 8.40 11.37
N LEU A 163 2.53 8.75 10.14
CA LEU A 163 3.91 8.54 9.66
C LEU A 163 4.91 9.33 10.52
N LYS A 164 4.59 10.59 10.81
CA LYS A 164 5.41 11.46 11.67
C LYS A 164 5.55 10.88 13.08
N GLU A 165 4.46 10.45 13.70
CA GLU A 165 4.49 9.82 15.03
C GLU A 165 5.37 8.55 15.05
N ILE A 166 5.31 7.73 14.00
CA ILE A 166 6.16 6.55 13.86
C ILE A 166 7.64 6.95 13.76
N HIS A 167 7.97 7.96 12.95
CA HIS A 167 9.32 8.46 12.79
C HIS A 167 9.89 9.04 14.10
N GLU A 168 9.10 9.85 14.82
CA GLU A 168 9.46 10.42 16.14
C GLU A 168 9.72 9.33 17.20
N ASN A 169 9.20 8.13 16.98
CA ASN A 169 9.45 6.96 17.81
C ASN A 169 10.71 6.16 17.40
N GLY A 170 11.54 6.69 16.49
CA GLY A 170 12.80 6.10 16.05
C GLY A 170 12.64 4.88 15.12
N ILE A 171 11.46 4.70 14.54
CA ILE A 171 11.18 3.62 13.58
C ILE A 171 11.43 4.17 12.18
N LYS A 172 12.12 3.39 11.34
CA LYS A 172 12.38 3.78 9.95
C LYS A 172 11.07 3.90 9.18
N THR A 173 10.95 4.97 8.40
CA THR A 173 9.75 5.36 7.69
C THR A 173 9.97 5.49 6.20
N TYR A 174 8.93 5.26 5.41
CA TYR A 174 8.95 5.58 3.98
C TYR A 174 7.61 6.09 3.49
N THR A 175 7.64 7.00 2.52
CA THR A 175 6.43 7.51 1.86
C THR A 175 6.27 6.84 0.52
N PHE A 176 5.18 6.08 0.36
CA PHE A 176 4.85 5.43 -0.90
C PHE A 176 3.83 6.27 -1.68
N ILE A 177 4.34 7.03 -2.65
CA ILE A 177 3.55 7.87 -3.53
C ILE A 177 2.92 6.97 -4.61
N SER A 178 1.79 6.34 -4.24
CA SER A 178 1.09 5.37 -5.07
C SER A 178 -0.43 5.35 -4.83
N PRO A 179 -1.22 5.27 -5.92
CA PRO A 179 -0.77 5.36 -7.32
C PRO A 179 -0.55 6.82 -7.71
N PHE A 180 0.39 7.06 -8.62
CA PHE A 180 0.56 8.35 -9.26
C PHE A 180 -0.58 8.62 -10.25
N PHE A 181 -1.45 9.60 -9.97
CA PHE A 181 -2.50 10.06 -10.87
C PHE A 181 -1.98 11.24 -11.72
N PRO A 182 -1.83 11.09 -13.05
CA PRO A 182 -1.35 12.19 -13.92
C PRO A 182 -2.18 13.46 -13.76
N LYS A 183 -1.51 14.62 -13.66
CA LYS A 183 -2.13 15.94 -13.44
C LYS A 183 -2.88 16.12 -12.10
N ILE A 184 -2.89 15.13 -11.21
CA ILE A 184 -3.54 15.23 -9.89
C ILE A 184 -2.54 15.01 -8.75
N THR A 185 -1.67 14.00 -8.84
CA THR A 185 -0.66 13.74 -7.81
C THR A 185 0.44 14.79 -7.87
N ASP A 186 0.41 15.72 -6.93
CA ASP A 186 1.51 16.65 -6.69
C ASP A 186 2.57 15.99 -5.79
N TYR A 187 3.48 15.24 -6.42
CA TYR A 187 4.52 14.54 -5.70
C TYR A 187 5.53 15.48 -5.03
N LYS A 188 5.70 16.71 -5.55
CA LYS A 188 6.63 17.68 -4.96
C LYS A 188 6.08 18.19 -3.64
N ALA A 189 4.80 18.58 -3.62
CA ALA A 189 4.12 18.98 -2.40
C ALA A 189 4.10 17.86 -1.35
N ILE A 190 3.89 16.60 -1.77
CA ILE A 190 3.97 15.46 -0.84
C ILE A 190 5.38 15.34 -0.25
N ILE A 191 6.44 15.41 -1.07
CA ILE A 191 7.82 15.33 -0.59
C ILE A 191 8.13 16.48 0.39
N GLU A 192 7.77 17.71 0.02
CA GLU A 192 8.00 18.90 0.86
C GLU A 192 7.31 18.79 2.22
N GLU A 193 6.08 18.26 2.24
CA GLU A 193 5.35 18.03 3.49
C GLU A 193 6.02 16.93 4.35
N THR A 194 6.57 15.89 3.73
CA THR A 194 6.99 14.66 4.46
C THR A 194 8.49 14.50 4.67
N MET A 195 9.34 15.34 4.08
CA MET A 195 10.80 15.12 4.03
C MET A 195 11.49 15.11 5.40
N GLU A 196 10.92 15.79 6.39
CA GLU A 196 11.47 15.81 7.76
C GLU A 196 11.21 14.52 8.55
N TYR A 197 10.32 13.64 8.07
CA TYR A 197 9.94 12.41 8.77
C TYR A 197 9.76 11.22 7.80
N THR A 198 10.49 11.24 6.69
CA THR A 198 10.51 10.16 5.69
C THR A 198 11.95 9.79 5.37
N ASP A 199 12.36 8.55 5.70
CA ASP A 199 13.73 8.10 5.44
C ASP A 199 13.96 7.67 3.98
N SER A 200 12.89 7.27 3.28
CA SER A 200 12.95 6.99 1.84
C SER A 200 11.61 7.14 1.12
N TYR A 201 11.66 7.38 -0.18
CA TYR A 201 10.48 7.53 -1.02
C TYR A 201 10.33 6.38 -2.02
N MET A 202 9.09 5.97 -2.26
CA MET A 202 8.77 5.01 -3.31
C MET A 202 7.66 5.56 -4.19
N PHE A 203 7.75 5.33 -5.50
CA PHE A 203 6.77 5.82 -6.48
C PHE A 203 6.24 4.66 -7.31
N GLU A 204 4.93 4.62 -7.56
CA GLU A 204 4.31 3.64 -8.46
C GLU A 204 3.29 4.33 -9.36
N ASN A 205 3.26 3.95 -10.63
CA ASN A 205 2.30 4.48 -11.58
C ASN A 205 0.88 3.96 -11.33
N LEU A 206 -0.12 4.70 -11.82
CA LEU A 206 -1.49 4.20 -11.81
C LEU A 206 -1.61 2.96 -12.68
N ASN A 207 -1.95 1.85 -12.04
CA ASN A 207 -2.15 0.55 -12.69
C ASN A 207 -3.52 0.49 -13.37
N PHE A 208 -3.58 0.78 -14.66
CA PHE A 208 -4.78 0.55 -15.45
C PHE A 208 -5.01 -0.94 -15.66
N ARG A 209 -6.18 -1.42 -15.24
CA ARG A 209 -6.66 -2.78 -15.42
C ARG A 209 -8.09 -2.74 -15.99
N PRO A 210 -8.50 -3.72 -16.80
CA PRO A 210 -9.84 -3.70 -17.41
C PRO A 210 -10.98 -3.45 -16.42
N HIS A 211 -10.87 -3.99 -15.20
CA HIS A 211 -11.90 -3.84 -14.17
C HIS A 211 -11.92 -2.47 -13.47
N ASN A 212 -10.80 -1.75 -13.39
CA ASN A 212 -10.71 -0.49 -12.64
C ASN A 212 -10.84 0.75 -13.53
N VAL A 213 -10.48 0.64 -14.81
CA VAL A 213 -10.48 1.74 -15.79
C VAL A 213 -11.83 2.49 -15.84
N PRO A 214 -13.00 1.83 -15.97
CA PRO A 214 -14.26 2.56 -16.06
C PRO A 214 -14.55 3.42 -14.83
N ARG A 215 -14.16 2.96 -13.63
CA ARG A 215 -14.35 3.72 -12.38
C ARG A 215 -13.37 4.89 -12.31
N ILE A 216 -12.12 4.69 -12.69
CA ILE A 216 -11.10 5.75 -12.75
C ILE A 216 -11.58 6.86 -13.69
N LEU A 217 -11.85 6.54 -14.96
CA LEU A 217 -12.25 7.54 -15.96
C LEU A 217 -13.53 8.28 -15.58
N LYS A 218 -14.50 7.60 -14.96
CA LYS A 218 -15.70 8.24 -14.44
C LYS A 218 -15.37 9.32 -13.40
N ILE A 219 -14.49 9.02 -12.45
CA ILE A 219 -14.09 9.96 -11.40
C ILE A 219 -13.26 11.11 -11.97
N ILE A 220 -12.32 10.82 -12.88
CA ILE A 220 -11.55 11.87 -13.57
C ILE A 220 -12.48 12.82 -14.32
N LYS A 221 -13.42 12.30 -15.11
CA LYS A 221 -14.41 13.11 -15.84
C LYS A 221 -15.27 13.98 -14.93
N GLN A 222 -15.58 13.51 -13.71
CA GLN A 222 -16.36 14.26 -12.72
C GLN A 222 -15.56 15.41 -12.10
N ILE A 223 -14.25 15.21 -11.86
CA ILE A 223 -13.37 16.20 -11.24
C ILE A 223 -12.96 17.26 -12.25
N ASN A 224 -12.43 16.81 -13.38
CA ASN A 224 -12.00 17.69 -14.45
C ASN A 224 -12.09 16.93 -15.79
N PRO A 225 -13.11 17.23 -16.63
CA PRO A 225 -13.25 16.57 -17.92
C PRO A 225 -12.09 16.87 -18.89
N ASP A 226 -11.38 18.00 -18.72
CA ASP A 226 -10.34 18.45 -19.64
C ASP A 226 -9.06 17.61 -19.54
N ILE A 227 -8.83 16.95 -18.39
CA ILE A 227 -7.69 16.04 -18.22
C ILE A 227 -8.02 14.60 -18.63
N LEU A 228 -9.26 14.29 -19.01
CA LEU A 228 -9.64 12.93 -19.42
C LEU A 228 -8.83 12.39 -20.61
N PRO A 229 -8.53 13.18 -21.67
CA PRO A 229 -7.67 12.74 -22.77
C PRO A 229 -6.28 12.29 -22.30
N VAL A 230 -5.70 12.95 -21.29
CA VAL A 230 -4.42 12.57 -20.68
C VAL A 230 -4.47 11.13 -20.17
N TYR A 231 -5.53 10.76 -19.45
CA TYR A 231 -5.67 9.39 -18.94
C TYR A 231 -5.85 8.36 -20.06
N GLU A 232 -6.49 8.72 -21.17
CA GLU A 232 -6.60 7.82 -22.32
C GLU A 232 -5.26 7.64 -23.05
N GLU A 233 -4.40 8.66 -23.06
CA GLU A 233 -3.03 8.57 -23.59
C GLU A 233 -2.13 7.72 -22.69
N PHE A 234 -2.11 7.99 -21.39
CA PHE A 234 -1.32 7.22 -20.39
C PHE A 234 -1.69 5.73 -20.32
N ARG A 235 -2.87 5.36 -20.83
CA ARG A 235 -3.31 3.97 -20.98
C ARG A 235 -2.76 3.28 -22.23
N LYS A 236 -2.41 4.03 -23.27
CA LYS A 236 -2.02 3.54 -24.59
C LYS A 236 -0.53 3.67 -24.84
N ASP A 237 0.07 4.77 -24.38
CA ASP A 237 1.46 5.14 -24.62
C ASP A 237 2.24 5.15 -23.29
N HIS A 238 3.15 4.19 -23.15
CA HIS A 238 3.97 4.03 -21.97
C HIS A 238 5.06 5.11 -21.83
N SER A 239 5.47 5.76 -22.93
CA SER A 239 6.51 6.80 -22.89
C SER A 239 6.09 8.01 -22.06
N GLN A 240 4.77 8.22 -21.89
CA GLN A 240 4.22 9.23 -20.99
C GLN A 240 4.65 9.01 -19.53
N TRP A 241 4.77 7.74 -19.10
CA TRP A 241 5.26 7.41 -17.76
C TRP A 241 6.77 7.65 -17.62
N ASP A 242 7.54 7.45 -18.69
CA ASP A 242 8.99 7.66 -18.67
C ASP A 242 9.36 9.15 -18.48
N SER A 243 8.55 10.06 -19.02
CA SER A 243 8.69 11.50 -18.76
C SER A 243 8.49 11.81 -17.27
N ILE A 244 7.44 11.26 -16.64
CA ILE A 244 7.17 11.44 -15.22
C ILE A 244 8.28 10.82 -14.36
N GLU A 245 8.74 9.62 -14.71
CA GLU A 245 9.86 8.95 -14.04
C GLU A 245 11.11 9.83 -14.06
N SER A 246 11.43 10.41 -15.22
CA SER A 246 12.58 11.32 -15.38
C SER A 246 12.46 12.59 -14.55
N GLU A 247 11.27 13.18 -14.47
CA GLU A 247 11.00 14.36 -13.64
C GLU A 247 11.15 14.06 -12.14
N ILE A 248 10.57 12.96 -11.68
CA ILE A 248 10.70 12.50 -10.28
C ILE A 248 12.16 12.22 -9.95
N ASP A 249 12.87 11.50 -10.82
CA ASP A 249 14.29 11.17 -10.64
C ASP A 249 15.15 12.42 -10.50
N ALA A 250 14.99 13.39 -11.40
CA ALA A 250 15.71 14.66 -11.34
C ALA A 250 15.42 15.43 -10.04
N TYR A 251 14.15 15.47 -9.62
CA TYR A 251 13.75 16.16 -8.39
C TYR A 251 14.33 15.50 -7.14
N CYS A 252 14.22 14.18 -7.02
CA CYS A 252 14.75 13.42 -5.89
C CYS A 252 16.28 13.50 -5.81
N LYS A 253 16.99 13.46 -6.95
CA LYS A 253 18.45 13.66 -7.02
C LYS A 253 18.86 15.05 -6.55
N LYS A 254 18.14 16.09 -6.98
CA LYS A 254 18.38 17.48 -6.55
C LYS A 254 18.30 17.61 -5.03
N LEU A 255 17.33 16.93 -4.41
CA LEU A 255 17.12 16.92 -2.96
C LEU A 255 17.95 15.88 -2.21
N LYS A 256 18.76 15.06 -2.92
CA LYS A 256 19.58 13.96 -2.36
C LYS A 256 18.76 12.95 -1.53
N LEU A 257 17.53 12.68 -1.95
CA LEU A 257 16.65 11.72 -1.27
C LEU A 257 17.10 10.29 -1.54
N ILE A 258 16.79 9.38 -0.61
CA ILE A 258 16.80 7.93 -0.89
C ILE A 258 15.44 7.59 -1.50
N TYR A 259 15.43 7.06 -2.73
CA TYR A 259 14.16 6.77 -3.39
C TYR A 259 14.24 5.57 -4.34
N LYS A 260 13.06 5.08 -4.72
CA LYS A 260 12.86 4.04 -5.73
C LYS A 260 11.64 4.36 -6.59
N ILE A 261 11.81 4.30 -7.91
CA ILE A 261 10.69 4.42 -8.85
C ILE A 261 10.37 3.03 -9.37
N GLU A 262 9.12 2.62 -9.20
CA GLU A 262 8.60 1.30 -9.55
C GLU A 262 7.46 1.47 -10.56
N PHE A 263 7.77 2.12 -11.66
CA PHE A 263 6.84 2.24 -12.78
C PHE A 263 6.89 0.95 -13.62
N HIS A 264 5.79 0.65 -14.32
CA HIS A 264 5.66 -0.47 -15.27
C HIS A 264 5.42 -1.88 -14.66
N HIS A 265 4.96 -1.99 -13.41
CA HIS A 265 4.59 -3.29 -12.82
C HIS A 265 3.26 -3.83 -13.35
N GLY A 266 3.27 -5.02 -13.98
CA GLY A 266 2.02 -5.68 -14.42
C GLY A 266 2.03 -6.44 -15.73
N GLY A 267 3.19 -6.84 -16.26
CA GLY A 267 3.27 -7.73 -17.42
C GLY A 267 3.62 -7.05 -18.75
N PHE A 268 4.15 -5.83 -18.72
CA PHE A 268 4.74 -5.20 -19.89
C PHE A 268 6.22 -4.94 -19.58
N SER A 269 7.08 -5.84 -20.04
CA SER A 269 8.54 -5.60 -20.02
C SER A 269 8.84 -4.37 -20.88
N LYS A 270 9.79 -3.53 -20.46
CA LYS A 270 10.50 -2.63 -21.38
C LYS A 270 10.97 -3.49 -22.55
N SER A 271 10.43 -3.24 -23.74
CA SER A 271 10.91 -3.83 -25.00
C SER A 271 12.30 -3.31 -25.29
#